data_AF-A0AA91C7B8-F1
#
_entry.id   AF-A0AA91C7B8-F1
#
_cell.length_a   1.000
_cell.length_b   1.000
_cell.length_c   1.000
_cell.angle_alpha   90.00
_cell.angle_beta   90.00
_cell.angle_gamma   90.00
#
_symmetry.space_group_name_H-M   'P 1'
#
loop_
_entity.id
_entity.type
_entity.pdbx_description
1 polymer ?
#
loop_
_entity_poly.entity_id
_entity_poly.type
_entity_poly.pdbx_seq_one_letter_code
_entity_poly.pdbx_strand_id
1 'polypeptide(L)' 'MIARENIEKGHSIGLEQGQKLERITSIKNLMKKMAIPLDKAMDLLDLSSIEKEEMKKHFQS' A
#
# COMPACT_ATOMS: atom_id res chain seq x y z
N MET A 1 18.29 -28.87 -0.78
CA MET A 1 18.00 -27.76 -1.71
C MET A 1 17.02 -26.80 -1.02
N ILE A 2 17.53 -25.87 -0.18
CA ILE A 2 16.69 -24.94 0.62
C ILE A 2 17.14 -23.47 0.42
N ALA A 3 18.39 -23.25 -0.04
CA ALA A 3 18.95 -21.91 -0.19
C ALA A 3 18.35 -21.10 -1.37
N ARG A 4 17.90 -21.76 -2.45
CA ARG A 4 17.33 -21.06 -3.62
C ARG A 4 15.91 -20.55 -3.36
N GLU A 5 15.07 -21.37 -2.72
CA GLU A 5 13.68 -21.03 -2.45
C GLU A 5 13.54 -19.85 -1.48
N ASN A 6 14.47 -19.70 -0.52
CA ASN A 6 14.46 -18.60 0.45
C ASN A 6 14.95 -17.27 -0.15
N ILE A 7 15.84 -17.30 -1.15
CA ILE A 7 16.32 -16.11 -1.84
C ILE A 7 15.23 -15.55 -2.77
N GLU A 8 14.52 -16.42 -3.49
CA GLU A 8 13.38 -16.00 -4.34
C GLU A 8 12.24 -15.42 -3.51
N LYS A 9 11.86 -16.06 -2.40
CA LYS A 9 10.82 -15.53 -1.50
C LYS A 9 11.23 -14.18 -0.87
N GLY A 10 12.49 -14.02 -0.48
CA GLY A 10 13.00 -12.74 0.05
C GLY A 10 12.97 -11.62 -1.00
N HIS A 11 13.33 -11.92 -2.25
CA HIS A 11 13.28 -10.96 -3.35
C HIS A 11 11.85 -10.55 -3.73
N SER A 12 10.93 -11.52 -3.79
CA SER A 12 9.53 -11.24 -4.12
C SER A 12 8.85 -10.38 -3.04
N ILE A 13 9.08 -10.69 -1.76
CA ILE A 13 8.55 -9.90 -0.64
C ILE A 13 9.09 -8.47 -0.67
N GLY A 14 10.39 -8.30 -0.94
CA GLY A 14 11.01 -6.97 -1.05
C GLY A 14 10.43 -6.14 -2.20
N LEU A 15 10.20 -6.76 -3.36
CA LEU A 15 9.60 -6.10 -4.51
C LEU A 15 8.14 -5.72 -4.27
N GLU A 16 7.35 -6.63 -3.68
CA GLU A 16 5.94 -6.37 -3.35
C GLU A 16 5.78 -5.24 -2.34
N GLN A 17 6.63 -5.19 -1.31
CA GLN A 17 6.63 -4.08 -0.34
C GLN A 17 7.04 -2.75 -0.99
N GLY A 18 8.06 -2.74 -1.86
CA GLY A 18 8.47 -1.55 -2.60
C GLY A 18 7.35 -0.99 -3.47
N GLN A 19 6.69 -1.84 -4.25
CA GLN A 19 5.55 -1.45 -5.09
C GLN A 19 4.37 -0.92 -4.27
N LYS A 20 4.12 -1.52 -3.10
CA LYS A 20 3.08 -1.06 -2.18
C LYS A 20 3.34 0.35 -1.66
N LEU A 21 4.58 0.66 -1.28
CA LEU A 21 4.97 2.00 -0.81
C LEU A 21 4.84 3.06 -1.91
N GLU A 22 5.21 2.75 -3.15
CA GLU A 22 5.04 3.65 -4.29
C GLU A 22 3.57 3.96 -4.58
N ARG A 23 2.70 2.95 -4.49
CA ARG A 23 1.25 3.11 -4.65
C ARG A 23 0.66 4.00 -3.55
N ILE A 24 1.01 3.76 -2.29
CA ILE A 24 0.58 4.60 -1.16
C ILE A 24 1.01 6.06 -1.34
N THR A 25 2.27 6.28 -1.74
CA THR A 25 2.78 7.63 -2.02
C THR A 25 1.99 8.32 -3.14
N SER A 26 1.67 7.59 -4.21
CA SER A 26 0.88 8.09 -5.32
C SER A 26 -0.54 8.47 -4.89
N ILE A 27 -1.19 7.63 -4.08
CA ILE A 27 -2.52 7.89 -3.52
C ILE A 27 -2.48 9.14 -2.63
N LYS A 28 -1.50 9.27 -1.73
CA LYS A 28 -1.32 10.45 -0.88
C LYS A 28 -1.18 11.74 -1.69
N ASN A 29 -0.42 11.68 -2.79
CA ASN A 29 -0.26 12.83 -3.69
C ASN A 29 -1.56 13.19 -4.43
N LEU A 30 -2.29 12.19 -4.91
CA LEU A 30 -3.60 12.39 -5.55
C LEU A 30 -4.60 13.00 -4.58
N MET A 31 -4.68 12.49 -3.36
CA MET A 31 -5.54 13.02 -2.30
C MET A 31 -5.25 14.49 -2.03
N LYS A 32 -3.97 14.86 -1.91
CA LYS A 32 -3.53 16.24 -1.67
C LYS A 32 -3.91 17.15 -2.85
N LYS A 33 -3.71 16.71 -4.09
CA LYS A 33 -4.06 17.47 -5.30
C LYS A 33 -5.57 17.67 -5.47
N MET A 34 -6.36 16.66 -5.10
CA MET A 34 -7.83 16.71 -5.16
C MET A 34 -8.47 17.33 -3.92
N ALA A 35 -7.68 17.68 -2.89
CA ALA A 35 -8.15 18.17 -1.60
C ALA A 35 -9.22 17.28 -0.95
N ILE A 36 -9.04 15.96 -1.02
CA ILE A 36 -9.96 14.98 -0.41
C ILE A 36 -9.36 14.34 0.86
N PRO A 37 -10.19 14.06 1.88
CA PRO A 37 -9.75 13.33 3.07
C PRO A 37 -9.52 11.84 2.76
N LEU A 38 -8.79 11.15 3.66
CA LEU A 38 -8.46 9.73 3.53
C LEU A 38 -9.70 8.84 3.40
N ASP A 39 -10.72 9.06 4.22
CA ASP A 39 -11.95 8.26 4.18
C ASP A 39 -12.62 8.32 2.81
N LYS A 40 -12.73 9.53 2.24
CA LYS A 40 -13.29 9.71 0.90
C LYS A 40 -12.44 9.06 -0.19
N ALA A 41 -11.11 9.09 -0.05
CA ALA A 41 -10.22 8.43 -0.99
C ALA A 41 -10.36 6.89 -0.93
N MET A 42 -10.49 6.33 0.27
CA MET A 42 -10.74 4.90 0.47
C MET A 42 -12.07 4.44 -0.12
N ASP A 43 -13.12 5.26 0.00
CA ASP A 43 -14.43 4.99 -0.60
C ASP A 43 -14.38 5.09 -2.13
N LEU A 44 -13.65 6.06 -2.69
CA LEU A 44 -13.48 6.21 -4.14
C LEU A 44 -12.65 5.07 -4.78
N LEU A 45 -11.74 4.48 -4.01
CA LEU A 45 -10.92 3.34 -4.43
C LEU A 45 -11.64 1.99 -4.22
N ASP A 46 -12.87 2.02 -3.71
CA ASP A 46 -13.70 0.84 -3.43
C ASP A 46 -12.96 -0.23 -2.61
N LEU A 47 -12.22 0.21 -1.59
CA LEU A 47 -11.39 -0.69 -0.79
C LEU A 47 -12.23 -1.57 0.13
N SER A 48 -11.80 -2.81 0.30
CA SER A 48 -12.34 -3.70 1.33
C SER A 48 -12.03 -3.20 2.74
N SER A 49 -12.76 -3.67 3.75
CA SER A 49 -12.51 -3.30 5.15
C SER A 49 -11.07 -3.59 5.59
N ILE A 50 -10.46 -4.66 5.08
CA ILE A 50 -9.07 -5.03 5.40
C ILE A 50 -8.10 -4.01 4.80
N GLU A 51 -8.28 -3.65 3.54
CA GLU A 51 -7.45 -2.65 2.85
C GLU A 51 -7.61 -1.26 3.47
N LYS A 52 -8.83 -0.89 3.90
CA LYS A 52 -9.08 0.36 4.63
C LYS A 52 -8.29 0.41 5.94
N GLU A 53 -8.31 -0.65 6.73
CA GLU A 53 -7.54 -0.72 7.99
C GLU A 53 -6.04 -0.65 7.76
N GLU A 54 -5.54 -1.32 6.71
CA GLU A 54 -4.13 -1.24 6.35
C GLU A 54 -3.73 0.15 5.87
N MET A 55 -4.56 0.80 5.06
CA MET A 55 -4.31 2.17 4.60
C MET A 55 -4.32 3.13 5.80
N LYS A 56 -5.28 3.04 6.73
CA LYS A 56 -5.28 3.87 7.95
C LYS A 56 -3.98 3.72 8.75
N LYS A 57 -3.49 2.49 8.96
CA LYS A 57 -2.21 2.26 9.67
C LYS A 57 -1.04 2.98 9.01
N HIS A 58 -0.99 2.99 7.68
CA HIS A 58 0.08 3.66 6.92
C HIS A 58 -0.02 5.19 6.93
N PHE A 59 -1.19 5.78 7.15
CA PHE A 59 -1.40 7.23 7.17
C PHE A 59 -1.48 7.82 8.58
N GLN A 60 -1.64 6.99 9.61
CA GLN A 60 -1.62 7.37 11.02
C GLN A 60 -0.21 7.36 11.64
N SER A 61 0.78 6.81 10.93
CA SER A 61 2.20 6.81 11.31
C SER A 61 2.95 8.00 10.73
#